data_AF-A0A2E8ETD5-F1
#
_entry.id   AF-A0A2E8ETD5-F1
#
_cell.length_a   1.000
_cell.length_b   1.000
_cell.length_c   1.000
_cell.angle_alpha   90.00
_cell.angle_beta   90.00
_cell.angle_gamma   90.00
#
_symmetry.space_group_name_H-M   'P 1'
#
loop_
_entity.id
_entity.type
_entity.pdbx_description
1 polymer ?
#
loop_
_entity_poly.entity_id
_entity_poly.type
_entity_poly.pdbx_seq_one_letter_code
_entity_poly.pdbx_strand_id
1 'polypeptide(L)'
;MTNREIHPNDLVNFNRLDMAYNKIRVFQAKHNETEFGCIDSGKCCKVGLKIHLTECAYIAFRMRQEYYLRMENEGQESADAWMNSRIEALTDRMYDKSWDENEQSTDLQCAFWDNGCTIYGYRPLVCRAYGTITEVDDFCPRKRNEYGTIEHFAGKSVEDVIQEFQLILKRYAEDNGSNVDYDVIVYMPLGVLSFLLEDFQMQELHQQTEEKVWLGDEGWFNYQSRFTRLHGLKDEFIETEAKLRGLVVNSEGNLQREECINE
;
A
#
# COMPACT_ATOMS: atom_id res chain seq x y z
N MET A 1 -0.28 1.13 -18.87
CA MET A 1 -1.28 1.82 -18.04
C MET A 1 -1.27 3.30 -18.37
N THR A 2 -2.44 3.93 -18.47
CA THR A 2 -2.62 5.39 -18.61
C THR A 2 -2.60 6.07 -17.24
N ASN A 3 -2.48 7.39 -17.25
CA ASN A 3 -2.77 8.27 -16.13
C ASN A 3 -4.18 7.95 -15.59
N ARG A 4 -4.31 7.92 -14.27
CA ARG A 4 -5.53 7.62 -13.54
C ARG A 4 -6.04 8.87 -12.85
N GLU A 5 -7.35 8.99 -12.77
CA GLU A 5 -8.00 10.11 -12.14
C GLU A 5 -8.49 9.76 -10.74
N ILE A 6 -8.50 10.76 -9.86
CA ILE A 6 -9.13 10.66 -8.55
C ILE A 6 -10.55 11.21 -8.70
N HIS A 7 -11.54 10.36 -8.47
CA HIS A 7 -12.94 10.73 -8.62
C HIS A 7 -13.48 11.38 -7.34
N PRO A 8 -14.55 12.19 -7.41
CA PRO A 8 -15.14 12.82 -6.24
C PRO A 8 -15.54 11.84 -5.12
N ASN A 9 -16.02 10.64 -5.48
CA ASN A 9 -16.38 9.61 -4.50
C ASN A 9 -15.16 9.06 -3.74
N ASP A 10 -13.96 9.08 -4.36
CA ASP A 10 -12.73 8.64 -3.72
C ASP A 10 -12.40 9.49 -2.50
N LEU A 11 -12.80 10.76 -2.47
CA LEU A 11 -12.60 11.65 -1.33
C LEU A 11 -13.32 11.15 -0.07
N VAL A 12 -14.47 10.49 -0.21
CA VAL A 12 -15.18 9.87 0.91
C VAL A 12 -14.36 8.69 1.44
N ASN A 13 -13.83 7.87 0.54
CA ASN A 13 -12.96 6.75 0.89
C ASN A 13 -11.65 7.22 1.54
N PHE A 14 -11.05 8.32 1.06
CA PHE A 14 -9.85 8.92 1.64
C PHE A 14 -10.09 9.46 3.05
N ASN A 15 -11.23 10.11 3.30
CA ASN A 15 -11.60 10.57 4.64
C ASN A 15 -11.77 9.39 5.62
N ARG A 16 -12.44 8.32 5.19
CA ARG A 16 -12.57 7.10 6.00
C ARG A 16 -11.21 6.44 6.25
N LEU A 17 -10.36 6.40 5.24
CA LEU A 17 -9.01 5.89 5.34
C LEU A 17 -8.19 6.70 6.34
N ASP A 18 -8.29 8.03 6.30
CA ASP A 18 -7.68 8.93 7.28
C ASP A 18 -8.14 8.63 8.72
N MET A 19 -9.43 8.36 8.92
CA MET A 19 -9.95 7.98 10.25
C MET A 19 -9.38 6.65 10.73
N ALA A 20 -9.30 5.64 9.86
CA ALA A 20 -8.70 4.35 10.18
C ALA A 20 -7.20 4.52 10.50
N TYR A 21 -6.48 5.23 9.64
CA TYR A 21 -5.07 5.56 9.78
C TYR A 21 -4.77 6.34 11.06
N ASN A 22 -5.61 7.29 11.47
CA ASN A 22 -5.42 8.03 12.72
C ASN A 22 -5.53 7.13 13.95
N LYS A 23 -6.42 6.14 13.95
CA LYS A 23 -6.47 5.15 15.05
C LYS A 23 -5.18 4.32 15.10
N ILE A 24 -4.66 3.92 13.94
CA ILE A 24 -3.38 3.19 13.85
C ILE A 24 -2.21 4.04 14.33
N ARG A 25 -2.18 5.35 14.02
CA ARG A 25 -1.16 6.27 14.55
C ARG A 25 -1.15 6.28 16.08
N VAL A 26 -2.33 6.29 16.70
CA VAL A 26 -2.45 6.22 18.16
C VAL A 26 -1.89 4.90 18.71
N PHE A 27 -2.21 3.77 18.07
CA PHE A 27 -1.63 2.48 18.48
C PHE A 27 -0.12 2.45 18.29
N GLN A 28 0.39 2.96 17.16
CA GLN A 28 1.83 3.02 16.88
C GLN A 28 2.57 3.94 17.85
N ALA A 29 1.99 5.08 18.22
CA ALA A 29 2.57 5.98 19.22
C ALA A 29 2.70 5.28 20.57
N LYS A 30 1.63 4.64 21.05
CA LYS A 30 1.67 3.83 22.29
C LYS A 30 2.64 2.65 22.19
N HIS A 31 2.82 2.09 21.00
CA HIS A 31 3.71 0.95 20.79
C HIS A 31 5.16 1.41 20.89
N ASN A 32 5.47 2.60 20.36
CA ASN A 32 6.80 3.21 20.49
C ASN A 32 7.17 3.58 21.93
N GLU A 33 6.22 3.67 22.85
CA GLU A 33 6.46 3.88 24.29
C GLU A 33 6.88 2.60 25.02
N THR A 34 6.79 1.43 24.37
CA THR A 34 7.17 0.14 24.97
C THR A 34 8.49 -0.37 24.41
N GLU A 35 9.05 -1.42 25.03
CA GLU A 35 10.25 -2.09 24.54
C GLU A 35 10.08 -2.82 23.18
N PHE A 36 8.85 -2.88 22.66
CA PHE A 36 8.51 -3.48 21.36
C PHE A 36 8.45 -2.45 20.23
N GLY A 37 8.70 -1.16 20.54
CA GLY A 37 8.67 -0.04 19.60
C GLY A 37 9.56 -0.17 18.37
N CYS A 38 9.33 0.69 17.38
CA CYS A 38 10.21 0.78 16.21
C CYS A 38 11.63 1.22 16.62
N ILE A 39 12.65 0.56 16.07
CA ILE A 39 14.06 0.96 16.25
C ILE A 39 14.63 1.64 15.01
N ASP A 40 13.77 2.05 14.08
CA ASP A 40 14.11 2.83 12.88
C ASP A 40 15.23 2.25 12.00
N SER A 41 15.32 0.91 11.96
CA SER A 41 16.37 0.19 11.22
C SER A 41 16.38 0.41 9.69
N GLY A 42 15.31 0.96 9.11
CA GLY A 42 15.15 1.17 7.67
C GLY A 42 15.03 -0.08 6.81
N LYS A 43 15.31 -1.27 7.35
CA LYS A 43 15.04 -2.57 6.71
C LYS A 43 13.57 -2.72 6.33
N CYS A 44 12.69 -2.00 7.04
CA CYS A 44 11.27 -2.00 6.75
C CYS A 44 10.87 -1.27 5.44
N CYS A 45 11.80 -0.59 4.79
CA CYS A 45 11.60 0.07 3.51
C CYS A 45 12.08 -0.78 2.33
N LYS A 46 12.49 -2.03 2.57
CA LYS A 46 13.04 -2.91 1.52
C LYS A 46 12.08 -3.99 1.04
N VAL A 47 10.93 -4.15 1.68
CA VAL A 47 9.97 -5.20 1.32
C VAL A 47 8.51 -4.74 1.45
N GLY A 48 7.57 -5.49 0.85
CA GLY A 48 6.13 -5.24 0.89
C GLY A 48 5.72 -4.01 0.10
N LEU A 49 6.26 -3.90 -1.11
CA LEU A 49 6.12 -2.73 -1.95
C LEU A 49 4.92 -2.83 -2.90
N LYS A 50 4.27 -3.99 -3.06
CA LYS A 50 2.95 -4.07 -3.68
C LYS A 50 1.86 -3.64 -2.67
N ILE A 51 1.06 -2.65 -3.04
CA ILE A 51 -0.04 -2.12 -2.22
C ILE A 51 -1.28 -1.88 -3.07
N HIS A 52 -2.44 -1.82 -2.43
CA HIS A 52 -3.71 -1.56 -3.11
C HIS A 52 -3.69 -0.20 -3.77
N LEU A 53 -4.27 -0.10 -4.97
CA LEU A 53 -4.32 1.15 -5.70
C LEU A 53 -5.08 2.25 -4.93
N THR A 54 -6.06 1.90 -4.08
CA THR A 54 -6.68 2.85 -3.14
C THR A 54 -5.66 3.57 -2.26
N GLU A 55 -4.66 2.85 -1.75
CA GLU A 55 -3.59 3.44 -0.94
C GLU A 55 -2.67 4.30 -1.81
N CYS A 56 -2.35 3.86 -3.04
CA CYS A 56 -1.59 4.67 -4.00
C CYS A 56 -2.29 5.99 -4.34
N ALA A 57 -3.59 5.94 -4.64
CA ALA A 57 -4.43 7.10 -4.93
C ALA A 57 -4.46 8.07 -3.74
N TYR A 58 -4.62 7.54 -2.53
CA TYR A 58 -4.56 8.32 -1.30
C TYR A 58 -3.18 8.96 -1.08
N ILE A 59 -2.09 8.24 -1.31
CA ILE A 59 -0.72 8.79 -1.22
C ILE A 59 -0.57 9.97 -2.21
N ALA A 60 -0.94 9.78 -3.48
CA ALA A 60 -0.87 10.83 -4.50
C ALA A 60 -1.74 12.04 -4.13
N PHE A 61 -2.94 11.81 -3.59
CA PHE A 61 -3.82 12.87 -3.09
C PHE A 61 -3.17 13.67 -1.96
N ARG A 62 -2.61 13.00 -0.95
CA ARG A 62 -1.95 13.66 0.18
C ARG A 62 -0.68 14.40 -0.25
N MET A 63 0.06 13.87 -1.22
CA MET A 63 1.20 14.58 -1.81
C MET A 63 0.78 15.88 -2.49
N ARG A 64 -0.32 15.86 -3.26
CA ARG A 64 -0.88 17.09 -3.86
C ARG A 64 -1.34 18.10 -2.81
N GLN A 65 -1.96 17.64 -1.72
CA GLN A 65 -2.33 18.54 -0.61
C GLN A 65 -1.10 19.20 0.02
N GLU A 66 -0.06 18.42 0.32
CA GLU A 66 1.19 18.92 0.88
C GLU A 66 1.87 19.92 -0.07
N TYR A 67 1.84 19.67 -1.38
CA TYR A 67 2.32 20.62 -2.39
C TYR A 67 1.63 21.98 -2.26
N TYR A 68 0.31 22.02 -2.19
CA TYR A 68 -0.43 23.29 -2.09
C TYR A 68 -0.18 24.00 -0.77
N LEU A 69 -0.07 23.27 0.35
CA LEU A 69 0.28 23.85 1.65
C LEU A 69 1.70 24.44 1.64
N ARG A 70 2.65 23.77 1.00
CA ARG A 70 4.01 24.30 0.79
C ARG A 70 4.01 25.50 -0.12
N MET A 71 3.25 25.48 -1.20
CA MET A 71 3.14 26.61 -2.12
C MET A 71 2.62 27.86 -1.41
N GLU A 72 1.62 27.70 -0.54
CA GLU A 72 1.07 28.78 0.28
C GLU A 72 2.10 29.33 1.30
N ASN A 73 2.85 28.45 1.96
CA ASN A 73 3.73 28.83 3.07
C ASN A 73 5.15 29.23 2.64
N GLU A 74 5.71 28.56 1.64
CA GLU A 74 7.13 28.61 1.23
C GLU A 74 7.32 29.15 -0.20
N GLY A 75 6.23 29.29 -0.97
CA GLY A 75 6.25 29.72 -2.37
C GLY A 75 6.34 28.57 -3.37
N GLN A 76 5.98 28.88 -4.63
CA GLN A 76 5.85 27.90 -5.70
C GLN A 76 7.16 27.15 -5.99
N GLU A 77 8.31 27.83 -6.01
CA GLU A 77 9.60 27.19 -6.30
C GLU A 77 9.95 26.10 -5.29
N SER A 78 9.69 26.35 -3.99
CA SER A 78 9.90 25.34 -2.92
C SER A 78 8.95 24.15 -3.09
N ALA A 79 7.69 24.42 -3.39
CA ALA A 79 6.68 23.38 -3.60
C ALA A 79 6.99 22.50 -4.82
N ASP A 80 7.38 23.11 -5.94
CA ASP A 80 7.78 22.43 -7.18
C ASP A 80 9.02 21.56 -6.94
N ALA A 81 10.05 22.11 -6.29
CA ALA A 81 11.26 21.35 -5.93
C ALA A 81 10.93 20.14 -5.05
N TRP A 82 10.07 20.31 -4.05
CA TRP A 82 9.63 19.22 -3.20
C TRP A 82 8.87 18.15 -3.98
N MET A 83 7.87 18.51 -4.79
CA MET A 83 7.08 17.53 -5.55
C MET A 83 7.97 16.78 -6.56
N ASN A 84 8.82 17.50 -7.29
CA ASN A 84 9.74 16.91 -8.25
C ASN A 84 10.67 15.90 -7.59
N SER A 85 11.22 16.21 -6.41
CA SER A 85 12.06 15.26 -5.67
C SER A 85 11.33 13.97 -5.27
N ARG A 86 10.03 14.06 -4.97
CA ARG A 86 9.21 12.88 -4.63
C ARG A 86 8.88 12.05 -5.88
N ILE A 87 8.56 12.71 -6.98
CA ILE A 87 8.33 12.07 -8.28
C ILE A 87 9.61 11.39 -8.78
N GLU A 88 10.77 12.04 -8.65
CA GLU A 88 12.08 11.49 -9.02
C GLU A 88 12.39 10.24 -8.17
N ALA A 89 12.23 10.31 -6.84
CA ALA A 89 12.45 9.16 -5.97
C ALA A 89 11.54 7.96 -6.33
N LEU A 90 10.27 8.19 -6.68
CA LEU A 90 9.35 7.16 -7.14
C LEU A 90 9.78 6.60 -8.51
N THR A 91 10.13 7.48 -9.45
CA THR A 91 10.60 7.11 -10.79
C THR A 91 11.87 6.26 -10.70
N ASP A 92 12.85 6.63 -9.88
CA ASP A 92 14.07 5.86 -9.66
C ASP A 92 13.79 4.44 -9.17
N ARG A 93 12.77 4.25 -8.32
CA ARG A 93 12.39 2.91 -7.85
C ARG A 93 11.79 2.03 -8.95
N MET A 94 11.32 2.60 -10.05
CA MET A 94 10.83 1.83 -11.20
C MET A 94 11.98 1.19 -12.00
N TYR A 95 13.20 1.71 -11.86
CA TYR A 95 14.42 1.15 -12.46
C TYR A 95 15.14 0.15 -11.54
N ASP A 96 14.55 -0.19 -10.38
CA ASP A 96 15.16 -1.09 -9.42
C ASP A 96 15.14 -2.55 -9.89
N LYS A 97 16.26 -2.96 -10.49
CA LYS A 97 16.44 -4.33 -10.98
C LYS A 97 16.48 -5.38 -9.87
N SER A 98 16.84 -4.98 -8.65
CA SER A 98 16.90 -5.89 -7.50
C SER A 98 15.52 -6.20 -6.90
N TRP A 99 14.48 -5.48 -7.32
CA TRP A 99 13.14 -5.75 -6.85
C TRP A 99 12.63 -7.12 -7.33
N ASP A 100 12.28 -7.97 -6.39
CA ASP A 100 11.66 -9.27 -6.59
C ASP A 100 10.17 -9.18 -6.27
N GLU A 101 9.32 -9.49 -7.26
CA GLU A 101 7.88 -9.38 -7.12
C GLU A 101 7.24 -10.52 -6.32
N ASN A 102 7.91 -11.67 -6.23
CA ASN A 102 7.41 -12.85 -5.52
C ASN A 102 7.79 -12.76 -4.05
N GLU A 103 9.05 -12.46 -3.76
CA GLU A 103 9.55 -12.20 -2.41
C GLU A 103 9.10 -10.83 -1.88
N GLN A 104 8.58 -9.96 -2.75
CA GLN A 104 8.22 -8.59 -2.44
C GLN A 104 9.38 -7.80 -1.84
N SER A 105 10.62 -8.10 -2.25
CA SER A 105 11.85 -7.61 -1.63
C SER A 105 12.73 -6.83 -2.61
N THR A 106 13.63 -6.01 -2.08
CA THR A 106 14.63 -5.26 -2.87
C THR A 106 15.88 -5.00 -2.03
N ASP A 107 17.03 -4.85 -2.68
CA ASP A 107 18.26 -4.40 -2.03
C ASP A 107 18.22 -2.93 -1.65
N LEU A 108 17.40 -2.12 -2.33
CA LEU A 108 17.31 -0.69 -2.10
C LEU A 108 16.22 -0.33 -1.08
N GLN A 109 16.27 0.89 -0.55
CA GLN A 109 15.16 1.44 0.23
C GLN A 109 14.05 1.96 -0.70
N CYS A 110 12.80 1.95 -0.25
CA CYS A 110 11.66 2.48 -0.99
C CYS A 110 11.77 4.00 -1.20
N ALA A 111 10.95 4.52 -2.13
CA ALA A 111 10.93 5.93 -2.55
C ALA A 111 10.69 6.95 -1.43
N PHE A 112 10.20 6.50 -0.27
CA PHE A 112 9.85 7.35 0.86
C PHE A 112 10.86 7.29 2.01
N TRP A 113 11.98 6.58 1.83
CA TRP A 113 13.07 6.60 2.80
C TRP A 113 13.87 7.90 2.71
N ASP A 114 13.94 8.62 3.84
CA ASP A 114 14.68 9.88 3.98
C ASP A 114 15.24 9.95 5.41
N ASN A 115 16.31 9.18 5.67
CA ASN A 115 16.90 8.98 7.01
C ASN A 115 15.85 8.60 8.08
N GLY A 116 14.83 7.88 7.63
CA GLY A 116 13.59 7.61 8.34
C GLY A 116 12.48 7.36 7.32
N CYS A 117 11.49 6.55 7.67
CA CYS A 117 10.42 6.22 6.72
C CYS A 117 9.36 7.33 6.72
N THR A 118 9.37 8.19 5.71
CA THR A 118 8.39 9.29 5.59
C THR A 118 7.02 8.83 5.13
N ILE A 119 6.93 7.62 4.55
CA ILE A 119 5.65 7.07 4.10
C ILE A 119 4.66 6.94 5.25
N TYR A 120 5.11 6.88 6.52
CA TYR A 120 4.21 6.87 7.66
C TYR A 120 3.27 8.06 7.67
N GLY A 121 3.67 9.23 7.11
CA GLY A 121 2.76 10.36 6.91
C GLY A 121 1.53 9.99 6.08
N TYR A 122 1.71 9.17 5.05
CA TYR A 122 0.65 8.76 4.13
C TYR A 122 0.05 7.39 4.47
N ARG A 123 0.81 6.47 5.07
CA ARG A 123 0.41 5.07 5.23
C ARG A 123 0.86 4.52 6.58
N PRO A 124 0.21 4.90 7.71
CA PRO A 124 0.59 4.42 9.04
C PRO A 124 0.39 2.93 9.25
N LEU A 125 -0.53 2.30 8.51
CA LEU A 125 -0.68 0.84 8.50
C LEU A 125 0.57 0.10 8.02
N VAL A 126 1.56 0.80 7.45
CA VAL A 126 2.85 0.22 7.01
C VAL A 126 3.77 -0.17 8.17
N CYS A 127 3.38 0.06 9.44
CA CYS A 127 4.00 -0.73 10.49
C CYS A 127 3.72 -2.19 10.15
N ARG A 128 4.76 -2.94 9.78
CA ARG A 128 4.64 -4.30 9.25
C ARG A 128 3.95 -5.28 10.20
N ALA A 129 3.77 -4.91 11.48
CA ALA A 129 2.91 -5.61 12.43
C ALA A 129 1.42 -5.61 12.05
N TYR A 130 0.96 -4.58 11.34
CA TYR A 130 -0.43 -4.35 10.98
C TYR A 130 -0.65 -4.27 9.46
N GLY A 131 0.39 -4.56 8.66
CA GLY A 131 0.46 -4.28 7.22
C GLY A 131 1.14 -5.35 6.34
N THR A 132 1.28 -5.04 5.05
CA THR A 132 1.26 -5.87 3.82
C THR A 132 2.42 -6.83 3.54
N ILE A 133 3.02 -7.51 4.52
CA ILE A 133 4.16 -8.39 4.21
C ILE A 133 4.08 -9.69 4.98
N THR A 134 4.36 -10.78 4.27
CA THR A 134 4.82 -12.04 4.83
C THR A 134 6.23 -11.88 5.41
N GLU A 135 6.59 -12.69 6.40
CA GLU A 135 7.99 -12.78 6.90
C GLU A 135 8.59 -11.46 7.42
N VAL A 136 7.77 -10.69 8.13
CA VAL A 136 8.22 -9.46 8.81
C VAL A 136 9.43 -9.72 9.70
N ASP A 137 9.64 -10.97 10.13
CA ASP A 137 10.70 -11.37 11.02
C ASP A 137 12.11 -11.18 10.49
N ASP A 138 12.32 -11.35 9.19
CA ASP A 138 13.65 -11.25 8.58
C ASP A 138 14.11 -9.80 8.43
N PHE A 139 13.15 -8.88 8.41
CA PHE A 139 13.40 -7.46 8.12
C PHE A 139 13.15 -6.55 9.31
N CYS A 140 12.31 -6.94 10.27
CA CYS A 140 11.93 -6.10 11.40
C CYS A 140 12.67 -6.56 12.67
N PRO A 141 13.75 -5.87 13.07
CA PRO A 141 14.57 -6.24 14.23
C PRO A 141 13.93 -5.84 15.57
N ARG A 142 12.62 -5.56 15.60
CA ARG A 142 11.90 -5.24 16.84
C ARG A 142 11.95 -6.42 17.82
N LYS A 143 11.69 -6.18 19.10
CA LYS A 143 11.51 -7.28 20.06
C LYS A 143 10.20 -8.03 19.74
N ARG A 144 10.16 -9.35 19.95
CA ARG A 144 8.94 -10.16 19.86
C ARG A 144 8.25 -10.25 21.21
N ASN A 145 6.92 -10.29 21.19
CA ASN A 145 6.10 -10.57 22.38
C ASN A 145 6.21 -12.06 22.78
N GLU A 146 5.52 -12.45 23.86
CA GLU A 146 5.54 -13.83 24.39
C GLU A 146 4.97 -14.88 23.40
N TYR A 147 4.17 -14.45 22.43
CA TYR A 147 3.60 -15.29 21.37
C TYR A 147 4.50 -15.37 20.13
N GLY A 148 5.68 -14.75 20.15
CA GLY A 148 6.62 -14.73 19.03
C GLY A 148 6.22 -13.77 17.91
N THR A 149 5.29 -12.85 18.16
CA THR A 149 4.82 -11.89 17.14
C THR A 149 5.27 -10.47 17.46
N ILE A 150 5.12 -9.55 16.50
CA ILE A 150 5.61 -8.16 16.60
C ILE A 150 4.53 -7.18 17.06
N GLU A 151 3.26 -7.54 16.96
CA GLU A 151 2.16 -6.75 17.45
C GLU A 151 2.16 -6.73 18.97
N HIS A 152 2.18 -5.53 19.54
CA HIS A 152 2.01 -5.35 20.99
C HIS A 152 0.53 -5.13 21.34
N PHE A 153 -0.22 -4.45 20.48
CA PHE A 153 -1.66 -4.27 20.63
C PHE A 153 -2.42 -5.19 19.68
N ALA A 154 -3.42 -5.89 20.23
CA ALA A 154 -4.34 -6.77 19.52
C ALA A 154 -5.75 -6.69 20.16
N GLY A 155 -6.72 -7.37 19.55
CA GLY A 155 -8.10 -7.46 20.02
C GLY A 155 -9.06 -6.55 19.26
N LYS A 156 -10.32 -6.50 19.74
CA LYS A 156 -11.45 -5.94 19.00
C LYS A 156 -11.22 -4.54 18.43
N SER A 157 -10.57 -3.64 19.17
CA SER A 157 -10.31 -2.28 18.66
C SER A 157 -9.35 -2.25 17.47
N VAL A 158 -8.44 -3.21 17.37
CA VAL A 158 -7.53 -3.36 16.22
C VAL A 158 -8.25 -4.06 15.07
N GLU A 159 -8.97 -5.15 15.37
CA GLU A 159 -9.79 -5.88 14.39
C GLU A 159 -10.80 -4.97 13.67
N ASP A 160 -11.54 -4.15 14.43
CA ASP A 160 -12.51 -3.20 13.88
C ASP A 160 -11.85 -2.21 12.89
N VAL A 161 -10.60 -1.80 13.14
CA VAL A 161 -9.86 -0.88 12.26
C VAL A 161 -9.36 -1.58 11.01
N ILE A 162 -8.91 -2.83 11.12
CA ILE A 162 -8.48 -3.64 9.97
C ILE A 162 -9.68 -3.97 9.08
N GLN A 163 -10.82 -4.37 9.66
CA GLN A 163 -12.04 -4.62 8.91
C GLN A 163 -12.54 -3.35 8.22
N GLU A 164 -12.52 -2.19 8.91
CA GLU A 164 -12.87 -0.91 8.28
C GLU A 164 -11.92 -0.58 7.13
N PHE A 165 -10.61 -0.81 7.28
CA PHE A 165 -9.65 -0.65 6.18
C PHE A 165 -10.03 -1.51 4.97
N GLN A 166 -10.33 -2.79 5.17
CA GLN A 166 -10.74 -3.69 4.08
C GLN A 166 -12.06 -3.25 3.42
N LEU A 167 -13.03 -2.79 4.21
CA LEU A 167 -14.29 -2.26 3.70
C LEU A 167 -14.10 -0.96 2.91
N ILE A 168 -13.09 -0.14 3.24
CA ILE A 168 -12.72 1.05 2.45
C ILE A 168 -12.15 0.63 1.10
N LEU A 169 -11.28 -0.38 1.06
CA LEU A 169 -10.72 -0.89 -0.20
C LEU A 169 -11.83 -1.46 -1.11
N LYS A 170 -12.72 -2.27 -0.54
CA LYS A 170 -13.93 -2.76 -1.23
C LYS A 170 -14.75 -1.62 -1.80
N ARG A 171 -15.02 -0.61 -0.98
CA ARG A 171 -15.85 0.53 -1.36
C ARG A 171 -15.21 1.37 -2.46
N TYR A 172 -13.90 1.58 -2.40
CA TYR A 172 -13.15 2.25 -3.47
C TYR A 172 -13.29 1.51 -4.79
N ALA A 173 -13.14 0.17 -4.79
CA ALA A 173 -13.37 -0.63 -5.98
C ALA A 173 -14.80 -0.46 -6.52
N GLU A 174 -15.82 -0.54 -5.65
CA GLU A 174 -17.23 -0.37 -6.04
C GLU A 174 -17.54 1.03 -6.60
N ASP A 175 -17.07 2.08 -5.93
CA ASP A 175 -17.29 3.47 -6.35
C ASP A 175 -16.59 3.77 -7.69
N ASN A 176 -15.56 3.00 -8.05
CA ASN A 176 -14.87 3.02 -9.34
C ASN A 176 -15.40 1.94 -10.31
N GLY A 177 -16.64 1.47 -10.11
CA GLY A 177 -17.33 0.58 -11.03
C GLY A 177 -16.84 -0.87 -11.02
N SER A 178 -16.08 -1.28 -10.01
CA SER A 178 -15.35 -2.56 -9.95
C SER A 178 -14.46 -2.77 -11.18
N ASN A 179 -13.91 -1.69 -11.73
CA ASN A 179 -12.95 -1.75 -12.82
C ASN A 179 -11.62 -2.33 -12.29
N VAL A 180 -11.10 -3.33 -12.98
CA VAL A 180 -9.78 -3.96 -12.71
C VAL A 180 -8.63 -2.96 -12.71
N ASP A 181 -8.76 -1.84 -13.43
CA ASP A 181 -7.77 -0.76 -13.43
C ASP A 181 -7.68 -0.01 -12.09
N TYR A 182 -8.74 -0.07 -11.28
CA TYR A 182 -8.89 0.60 -9.98
C TYR A 182 -8.91 -0.37 -8.80
N ASP A 183 -9.30 -1.62 -9.06
CA ASP A 183 -9.38 -2.71 -8.09
C ASP A 183 -8.20 -3.66 -8.25
N VAL A 184 -7.00 -3.16 -7.94
CA VAL A 184 -5.74 -3.85 -8.19
C VAL A 184 -4.72 -3.51 -7.13
N ILE A 185 -3.77 -4.43 -6.93
CA ILE A 185 -2.59 -4.26 -6.10
C ILE A 185 -1.40 -4.17 -7.02
N VAL A 186 -0.64 -3.09 -6.90
CA VAL A 186 0.46 -2.79 -7.81
C VAL A 186 1.70 -2.43 -7.03
N TYR A 187 2.86 -2.52 -7.70
CA TYR A 187 4.08 -1.94 -7.17
C TYR A 187 3.86 -0.46 -6.82
N MET A 188 4.12 -0.08 -5.58
CA MET A 188 3.75 1.22 -5.02
C MET A 188 4.27 2.40 -5.85
N PRO A 189 5.54 2.42 -6.30
CA PRO A 189 6.01 3.48 -7.19
C PRO A 189 5.15 3.63 -8.45
N LEU A 190 4.83 2.52 -9.14
CA LEU A 190 3.94 2.53 -10.30
C LEU A 190 2.57 3.12 -9.93
N GLY A 191 1.96 2.60 -8.87
CA GLY A 191 0.61 2.98 -8.49
C GLY A 191 0.52 4.47 -8.17
N VAL A 192 1.46 5.02 -7.39
CA VAL A 192 1.48 6.45 -7.04
C VAL A 192 1.76 7.32 -8.27
N LEU A 193 2.75 6.94 -9.10
CA LEU A 193 3.09 7.67 -10.32
C LEU A 193 1.94 7.70 -11.32
N SER A 194 1.13 6.64 -11.38
CA SER A 194 -0.03 6.59 -12.28
C SER A 194 -1.10 7.63 -11.99
N PHE A 195 -1.07 8.28 -10.81
CA PHE A 195 -1.93 9.43 -10.50
C PHE A 195 -1.21 10.76 -10.62
N LEU A 196 0.12 10.81 -10.77
CA LEU A 196 0.93 12.04 -10.74
C LEU A 196 1.52 12.41 -12.09
N LEU A 197 1.81 11.43 -12.95
CA LEU A 197 2.42 11.62 -14.25
C LEU A 197 1.39 11.67 -15.38
N GLU A 198 1.71 12.42 -16.43
CA GLU A 198 0.94 12.44 -17.67
C GLU A 198 1.12 11.13 -18.46
N ASP A 199 0.16 10.84 -19.35
CA ASP A 199 0.14 9.60 -20.16
C ASP A 199 1.45 9.35 -20.91
N PHE A 200 2.03 10.39 -21.52
CA PHE A 200 3.26 10.25 -22.29
C PHE A 200 4.47 9.89 -21.41
N GLN A 201 4.51 10.40 -20.18
CA GLN A 201 5.58 10.07 -19.22
C GLN A 201 5.45 8.63 -18.73
N MET A 202 4.22 8.17 -18.50
CA MET A 202 3.94 6.77 -18.17
C MET A 202 4.35 5.82 -19.30
N GLN A 203 4.06 6.18 -20.55
CA GLN A 203 4.46 5.40 -21.73
C GLN A 203 5.99 5.36 -21.90
N GLU A 204 6.67 6.48 -21.69
CA GLU A 204 8.14 6.53 -21.74
C GLU A 204 8.77 5.64 -20.66
N LEU A 205 8.26 5.73 -19.42
CA LEU A 205 8.74 4.91 -18.31
C LEU A 205 8.56 3.42 -18.59
N HIS A 206 7.44 3.02 -19.18
CA HIS A 206 7.15 1.63 -19.56
C HIS A 206 8.15 1.09 -20.59
N GLN A 207 8.63 1.92 -21.52
CA GLN A 207 9.61 1.49 -22.52
C GLN A 207 11.01 1.28 -21.94
N GLN A 208 11.28 1.80 -20.73
CA GLN A 208 12.62 1.84 -20.14
C GLN A 208 12.77 0.99 -18.87
N THR A 209 11.69 0.38 -18.38
CA THR A 209 11.66 -0.38 -17.12
C THR A 209 11.23 -1.83 -17.35
N GLU A 210 11.50 -2.72 -16.39
CA GLU A 210 11.23 -4.15 -16.52
C GLU A 210 9.73 -4.45 -16.37
N GLU A 211 9.19 -5.38 -17.17
CA GLU A 211 7.75 -5.73 -17.17
C GLU A 211 7.21 -6.06 -15.77
N LYS A 212 8.01 -6.72 -14.92
CA LYS A 212 7.62 -7.11 -13.57
C LYS A 212 7.08 -5.93 -12.72
N VAL A 213 7.63 -4.72 -12.90
CA VAL A 213 7.19 -3.54 -12.12
C VAL A 213 5.83 -3.01 -12.57
N TRP A 214 5.32 -3.50 -13.71
CA TRP A 214 4.02 -3.17 -14.32
C TRP A 214 2.91 -4.17 -13.99
N LEU A 215 3.27 -5.31 -13.41
CA LEU A 215 2.32 -6.36 -13.04
C LEU A 215 1.53 -5.97 -11.78
N GLY A 216 0.26 -6.37 -11.77
CA GLY A 216 -0.64 -6.14 -10.66
C GLY A 216 -1.59 -7.31 -10.43
N ASP A 217 -2.02 -7.46 -9.18
CA ASP A 217 -2.91 -8.52 -8.74
C ASP A 217 -4.32 -7.95 -8.55
N GLU A 218 -5.31 -8.49 -9.27
CA GLU A 218 -6.69 -7.98 -9.26
C GLU A 218 -7.40 -8.25 -7.93
N GLY A 219 -8.10 -7.24 -7.39
CA GLY A 219 -9.02 -7.40 -6.28
C GLY A 219 -8.52 -6.87 -4.93
N TRP A 220 -9.36 -6.07 -4.28
CA TRP A 220 -9.12 -5.48 -2.94
C TRP A 220 -8.89 -6.51 -1.84
N PHE A 221 -9.26 -7.77 -2.08
CA PHE A 221 -9.09 -8.87 -1.12
C PHE A 221 -7.71 -9.54 -1.16
N ASN A 222 -6.82 -9.12 -2.07
CA ASN A 222 -5.49 -9.73 -2.22
C ASN A 222 -4.46 -9.22 -1.19
N TYR A 223 -4.74 -9.41 0.09
CA TYR A 223 -3.85 -8.95 1.15
C TYR A 223 -2.55 -9.76 1.22
N GLN A 224 -1.41 -9.08 1.22
CA GLN A 224 -0.11 -9.72 1.50
C GLN A 224 0.16 -9.87 3.01
N SER A 225 -0.53 -9.12 3.87
CA SER A 225 -0.31 -9.18 5.32
C SER A 225 -0.97 -10.40 5.94
N ARG A 226 -0.19 -11.22 6.67
CA ARG A 226 -0.75 -12.24 7.57
C ARG A 226 -1.67 -11.60 8.63
N PHE A 227 -1.30 -10.45 9.17
CA PHE A 227 -2.08 -9.78 10.21
C PHE A 227 -3.46 -9.35 9.69
N THR A 228 -3.51 -8.73 8.50
CA THR A 228 -4.78 -8.33 7.88
C THR A 228 -5.68 -9.53 7.59
N ARG A 229 -5.11 -10.67 7.15
CA ARG A 229 -5.86 -11.91 6.95
C ARG A 229 -6.43 -12.46 8.26
N LEU A 230 -5.64 -12.42 9.35
CA LEU A 230 -6.06 -12.97 10.65
C LEU A 230 -7.10 -12.11 11.39
N HIS A 231 -6.97 -10.78 11.32
CA HIS A 231 -7.79 -9.85 12.11
C HIS A 231 -8.85 -9.11 11.29
N GLY A 232 -8.87 -9.34 9.98
CA GLY A 232 -9.81 -8.72 9.05
C GLY A 232 -11.16 -9.44 8.96
N LEU A 233 -11.79 -9.25 7.81
CA LEU A 233 -13.00 -9.93 7.38
C LEU A 233 -12.73 -11.43 7.24
N LYS A 234 -13.74 -12.24 7.55
CA LYS A 234 -13.65 -13.69 7.50
C LYS A 234 -13.46 -14.19 6.06
N ASP A 235 -12.71 -15.29 5.92
CA ASP A 235 -12.45 -15.94 4.63
C ASP A 235 -13.75 -16.23 3.85
N GLU A 236 -14.81 -16.70 4.52
CA GLU A 236 -16.13 -16.95 3.89
C GLU A 236 -16.70 -15.71 3.16
N PHE A 237 -16.52 -14.53 3.75
CA PHE A 237 -16.96 -13.27 3.14
C PHE A 237 -16.07 -12.91 1.95
N ILE A 238 -14.76 -13.03 2.13
CA ILE A 238 -13.76 -12.75 1.08
C ILE A 238 -13.96 -13.67 -0.13
N GLU A 239 -14.12 -14.97 0.08
CA GLU A 239 -14.39 -15.93 -0.99
C GLU A 239 -15.69 -15.64 -1.73
N THR A 240 -16.73 -15.21 -1.01
CA THR A 240 -18.01 -14.84 -1.63
C THR A 240 -17.83 -13.64 -2.55
N GLU A 241 -17.13 -12.60 -2.08
CA GLU A 241 -16.83 -11.40 -2.86
C GLU A 241 -15.91 -11.70 -4.07
N ALA A 242 -14.94 -12.60 -3.91
CA ALA A 242 -14.07 -13.04 -5.00
C ALA A 242 -14.85 -13.81 -6.08
N LYS A 243 -15.73 -14.73 -5.67
CA LYS A 243 -16.61 -15.49 -6.59
C LYS A 243 -17.54 -14.59 -7.39
N LEU A 244 -18.07 -13.52 -6.77
CA LEU A 244 -18.90 -12.53 -7.47
C LEU A 244 -18.16 -11.82 -8.60
N ARG A 245 -16.82 -11.89 -8.62
CA ARG A 245 -15.94 -11.28 -9.62
C ARG A 245 -15.27 -12.30 -10.54
N GLY A 246 -15.73 -13.56 -10.52
CA GLY A 246 -15.20 -14.63 -11.37
C GLY A 246 -13.85 -15.20 -10.92
N LEU A 247 -13.45 -14.96 -9.67
CA LEU A 247 -12.27 -15.56 -9.06
C LEU A 247 -12.65 -16.78 -8.21
N VAL A 248 -11.77 -17.77 -8.21
CA VAL A 248 -11.90 -19.06 -7.52
C VAL A 248 -10.63 -19.37 -6.75
N VAL A 249 -10.78 -20.07 -5.63
CA VAL A 249 -9.64 -20.50 -4.80
C VAL A 249 -8.97 -21.70 -5.47
N ASN A 250 -7.68 -21.60 -5.76
CA ASN A 250 -6.88 -22.67 -6.33
C ASN A 250 -6.43 -23.68 -5.26
N SER A 251 -5.72 -24.74 -5.67
CA SER A 251 -5.25 -25.80 -4.76
C SER A 251 -4.25 -25.32 -3.69
N GLU A 252 -3.67 -24.14 -3.87
CA GLU A 252 -2.71 -23.52 -2.94
C GLU A 252 -3.38 -22.50 -2.00
N GLY A 253 -4.70 -22.31 -2.11
CA GLY A 253 -5.45 -21.34 -1.31
C GLY A 253 -5.41 -19.90 -1.86
N ASN A 254 -4.89 -19.71 -3.08
CA ASN A 254 -4.80 -18.40 -3.73
C ASN A 254 -6.01 -18.15 -4.64
N LEU A 255 -6.46 -16.90 -4.75
CA LEU A 255 -7.57 -16.52 -5.62
C LEU A 255 -7.06 -16.26 -7.05
N GLN A 256 -7.64 -16.95 -8.04
CA GLN A 256 -7.30 -16.80 -9.47
C GLN A 256 -8.55 -16.86 -10.35
N ARG A 257 -8.47 -16.34 -11.58
CA ARG A 257 -9.61 -16.39 -12.52
C ARG A 257 -9.95 -17.84 -12.88
N GLU A 258 -11.23 -18.15 -12.99
CA GLU A 258 -11.72 -19.50 -13.29
C GLU A 258 -11.21 -20.03 -14.65
N GLU A 259 -10.95 -19.12 -15.59
CA GLU A 259 -10.37 -19.42 -16.91
C GLU A 259 -8.94 -20.00 -16.83
N CYS A 260 -8.19 -19.70 -15.75
CA CYS A 260 -6.83 -20.18 -15.53
C CYS A 260 -6.75 -21.55 -14.83
N ILE A 261 -7.88 -22.15 -14.43
CA ILE A 261 -7.92 -23.51 -13.82
C ILE A 261 -7.99 -24.61 -14.89
N ASN A 262 -8.42 -24.28 -16.10
CA ASN A 262 -8.69 -25.24 -17.18
C ASN A 262 -7.59 -25.29 -18.26
N GLU A 263 -6.42 -24.69 -18.02
CA GLU A 263 -5.19 -24.87 -18.80
C GLU A 263 -4.18 -25.74 -18.04
#